data_AF-A0A1X1TC89-F1
#
_entry.id   AF-A0A1X1TC89-F1
#
_cell.length_a   1.000
_cell.length_b   1.000
_cell.length_c   1.000
_cell.angle_alpha   90.00
_cell.angle_beta   90.00
_cell.angle_gamma   90.00
#
_symmetry.space_group_name_H-M   'P 1'
#
loop_
_entity.id
_entity.type
_entity.pdbx_description
1 polymer ?
#
loop_
_entity_poly.entity_id
_entity_poly.type
_entity_poly.pdbx_seq_one_letter_code
_entity_poly.pdbx_strand_id
1 'polypeptide(L)'
;MKEEEEEVARVRNWIGRLEGFISSFDGLDGETPIDFCESACDTWQSTVMSDSPPPTSPAILVIVESFGALAKVMTTVSMDWADTPDVRDRLTRSDVEQQVKDALDGICHDARRWLAEGLPSDDEIKQRIASAGEQLHESLKANETKNAELEAEDAEAESDPYGAILVHLDPSRSDAPIFEKVCSLTEDEDMRYRDAYEQLRRMIDSELLQHISDESDRLWDVLMALLMDLRDNRIPIFDEDAWDEHRRKVRSALISFTAALHIHREQTINAAKKTFGRDTAQLAAVEQLFTDLRKSSFEYGWLEEMRGALQHGDINAFRYDFSARVNGEPAANVYMSRKFMLDFTRRSSRKKWLKRRELEDMESDPSVVDMINAIQPLMGPLQAKLDKILYPNVADDVATVRELLSQYPGKPGLHALQNGPGFTRRNLWPAMTPLAPRVLAFVANYEGAQ
;
A
#
# COMPACT_ATOMS: atom_id res chain seq x y z
N MET A 1 -46.02 -45.95 40.00
CA MET A 1 -47.15 -45.91 39.03
C MET A 1 -47.56 -44.49 38.66
N LYS A 2 -48.28 -43.70 39.50
CA LYS A 2 -48.73 -42.36 39.07
C LYS A 2 -47.60 -41.32 38.89
N GLU A 3 -46.64 -41.29 39.81
CA GLU A 3 -45.44 -40.42 39.69
C GLU A 3 -44.51 -40.86 38.53
N GLU A 4 -44.40 -42.16 38.30
CA GLU A 4 -43.57 -42.73 37.23
C GLU A 4 -44.16 -42.44 35.84
N GLU A 5 -45.49 -42.48 35.70
CA GLU A 5 -46.18 -42.05 34.48
C GLU A 5 -46.01 -40.54 34.20
N GLU A 6 -45.99 -39.71 35.25
CA GLU A 6 -45.72 -38.27 35.15
C GLU A 6 -44.28 -37.98 34.72
N GLU A 7 -43.29 -38.70 35.25
CA GLU A 7 -41.88 -38.59 34.82
C GLU A 7 -41.67 -39.07 33.39
N VAL A 8 -42.28 -40.19 33.00
CA VAL A 8 -42.26 -40.68 31.61
C VAL A 8 -42.84 -39.64 30.64
N ALA A 9 -43.96 -38.98 31.02
CA ALA A 9 -44.55 -37.92 30.22
C ALA A 9 -43.62 -36.70 30.11
N ARG A 10 -42.92 -36.34 31.20
CA ARG A 10 -41.99 -35.22 31.24
C ARG A 10 -40.76 -35.47 30.37
N VAL A 11 -40.15 -36.65 30.46
CA VAL A 11 -39.02 -37.06 29.59
C VAL A 11 -39.44 -37.02 28.12
N ARG A 12 -40.63 -37.56 27.79
CA ARG A 12 -41.16 -37.51 26.41
C ARG A 12 -41.35 -36.07 25.91
N ASN A 13 -41.80 -35.16 26.78
CA ASN A 13 -41.94 -33.75 26.42
C ASN A 13 -40.58 -33.10 26.10
N TRP A 14 -39.57 -33.33 26.94
CA TRP A 14 -38.23 -32.78 26.74
C TRP A 14 -37.49 -33.34 25.53
N ILE A 15 -37.68 -34.63 25.24
CA ILE A 15 -37.23 -35.23 23.97
C ILE A 15 -37.86 -34.48 22.79
N GLY A 16 -39.18 -34.27 22.80
CA GLY A 16 -39.87 -33.54 21.72
C GLY A 16 -39.39 -32.09 21.56
N ARG A 17 -39.04 -31.41 22.65
CA ARG A 17 -38.44 -30.06 22.60
C ARG A 17 -37.05 -30.09 21.97
N LEU A 18 -36.21 -31.04 22.37
CA LEU A 18 -34.85 -31.20 21.81
C LEU A 18 -34.90 -31.56 20.32
N GLU A 19 -35.78 -32.49 19.91
CA GLU A 19 -36.02 -32.83 18.50
C GLU A 19 -36.52 -31.63 17.69
N GLY A 20 -37.41 -30.83 18.27
CA GLY A 20 -37.90 -29.59 17.66
C GLY A 20 -36.78 -28.57 17.47
N PHE A 21 -35.90 -28.44 18.46
CA PHE A 21 -34.72 -27.59 18.38
C PHE A 21 -33.75 -28.07 17.29
N ILE A 22 -33.38 -29.36 17.26
CA ILE A 22 -32.53 -29.94 16.21
C ILE A 22 -33.13 -29.71 14.81
N SER A 23 -34.45 -29.83 14.66
CA SER A 23 -35.14 -29.62 13.40
C SER A 23 -35.16 -28.15 12.93
N SER A 24 -34.84 -27.21 13.82
CA SER A 24 -34.81 -25.78 13.53
C SER A 24 -33.44 -25.25 13.09
N PHE A 25 -32.40 -26.08 13.03
CA PHE A 25 -31.02 -25.64 12.72
C PHE A 25 -30.88 -24.94 11.36
N ASP A 26 -31.64 -25.37 10.36
CA ASP A 26 -31.70 -24.71 9.05
C ASP A 26 -32.17 -23.24 9.14
N GLY A 27 -32.94 -22.90 10.17
CA GLY A 27 -33.49 -21.56 10.41
C GLY A 27 -32.73 -20.75 11.46
N LEU A 28 -31.63 -21.28 12.02
CA LEU A 28 -30.79 -20.53 12.96
C LEU A 28 -29.86 -19.57 12.20
N ASP A 29 -29.76 -18.35 12.72
CA ASP A 29 -28.83 -17.33 12.24
C ASP A 29 -27.37 -17.75 12.54
N GLY A 30 -26.42 -17.20 11.75
CA GLY A 30 -24.98 -17.44 11.91
C GLY A 30 -24.31 -17.92 10.62
N GLU A 31 -23.57 -17.02 9.97
CA GLU A 31 -22.82 -17.35 8.74
C GLU A 31 -21.51 -18.09 9.05
N THR A 32 -20.96 -17.89 10.24
CA THR A 32 -19.73 -18.56 10.68
C THR A 32 -20.03 -19.70 11.66
N PRO A 33 -19.12 -20.69 11.78
CA PRO A 33 -19.16 -21.73 12.81
C PRO A 33 -19.43 -21.24 14.24
N ILE A 34 -18.79 -20.13 14.63
CA ILE A 34 -18.89 -19.55 15.98
C ILE A 34 -20.27 -18.93 16.17
N ASP A 35 -20.73 -18.10 15.21
CA ASP A 35 -22.04 -17.44 15.29
C ASP A 35 -23.18 -18.46 15.36
N PHE A 36 -23.05 -19.58 14.62
CA PHE A 36 -24.02 -20.68 14.69
C PHE A 36 -24.04 -21.32 16.09
N CYS A 37 -22.88 -21.63 16.67
CA CYS A 37 -22.80 -22.19 18.02
C CYS A 37 -23.38 -21.26 19.09
N GLU A 38 -23.12 -19.95 18.99
CA GLU A 38 -23.70 -18.95 19.89
C GLU A 38 -25.22 -18.89 19.74
N SER A 39 -25.73 -18.83 18.51
CA SER A 39 -27.17 -18.80 18.21
C SER A 39 -27.88 -20.08 18.67
N ALA A 40 -27.23 -21.24 18.52
CA ALA A 40 -27.72 -22.52 19.00
C ALA A 40 -27.78 -22.55 20.54
N CYS A 41 -26.73 -22.11 21.23
CA CYS A 41 -26.71 -21.98 22.69
C CYS A 41 -27.82 -21.06 23.20
N ASP A 42 -27.98 -19.87 22.63
CA ASP A 42 -28.98 -18.89 23.03
C ASP A 42 -30.41 -19.40 22.81
N THR A 43 -30.66 -20.02 21.65
CA THR A 43 -31.98 -20.58 21.32
C THR A 43 -32.35 -21.71 22.27
N TRP A 44 -31.41 -22.62 22.55
CA TRP A 44 -31.61 -23.71 23.50
C TRP A 44 -31.82 -23.18 24.92
N GLN A 45 -31.03 -22.20 25.35
CA GLN A 45 -31.19 -21.55 26.65
C GLN A 45 -32.57 -20.93 26.81
N SER A 46 -33.09 -20.23 25.79
CA SER A 46 -34.44 -19.65 25.87
C SER A 46 -35.52 -20.73 26.02
N THR A 47 -35.34 -21.88 25.34
CA THR A 47 -36.24 -23.03 25.42
C THR A 47 -36.24 -23.63 26.83
N VAL A 48 -35.06 -23.75 27.44
CA VAL A 48 -34.86 -24.31 28.77
C VAL A 48 -35.45 -23.43 29.87
N MET A 49 -35.25 -22.11 29.78
CA MET A 49 -35.69 -21.17 30.82
C MET A 49 -37.21 -21.07 30.99
N SER A 50 -37.99 -21.57 30.04
CA SER A 50 -39.45 -21.48 30.05
C SER A 50 -40.16 -22.45 31.02
N ASP A 51 -39.59 -23.63 31.32
CA ASP A 51 -40.29 -24.71 32.04
C ASP A 51 -39.35 -25.80 32.60
N SER A 52 -38.27 -25.42 33.28
CA SER A 52 -37.22 -26.36 33.72
C SER A 52 -37.74 -27.44 34.70
N PRO A 53 -37.42 -28.74 34.48
CA PRO A 53 -37.86 -29.83 35.33
C PRO A 53 -37.11 -29.82 36.68
N PRO A 54 -37.65 -30.52 37.71
CA PRO A 54 -36.96 -30.68 38.99
C PRO A 54 -35.55 -31.29 38.82
N PRO A 55 -34.56 -30.92 39.66
CA PRO A 55 -33.18 -31.43 39.55
C PRO A 55 -33.03 -32.94 39.75
N THR A 56 -34.04 -33.59 40.33
CA THR A 56 -34.10 -35.04 40.56
C THR A 56 -34.85 -35.79 39.46
N SER A 57 -35.43 -35.08 38.49
CA SER A 57 -36.18 -35.68 37.38
C SER A 57 -35.21 -36.18 36.30
N PRO A 58 -35.38 -37.38 35.73
CA PRO A 58 -34.59 -37.82 34.57
C PRO A 58 -34.62 -36.85 33.39
N ALA A 59 -35.68 -36.03 33.26
CA ALA A 59 -35.79 -35.04 32.21
C ALA A 59 -34.74 -33.93 32.29
N ILE A 60 -34.15 -33.67 33.46
CA ILE A 60 -33.06 -32.69 33.62
C ILE A 60 -31.79 -33.12 32.86
N LEU A 61 -31.59 -34.44 32.67
CA LEU A 61 -30.42 -34.97 31.95
C LEU A 61 -30.43 -34.52 30.49
N VAL A 62 -31.60 -34.49 29.85
CA VAL A 62 -31.75 -34.00 28.47
C VAL A 62 -31.22 -32.56 28.36
N ILE A 63 -31.45 -31.73 29.38
CA ILE A 63 -31.04 -30.32 29.38
C ILE A 63 -29.54 -30.19 29.64
N VAL A 64 -29.06 -30.80 30.73
CA VAL A 64 -27.67 -30.64 31.18
C VAL A 64 -26.70 -31.28 30.18
N GLU A 65 -27.04 -32.44 29.62
CA GLU A 65 -26.21 -33.10 28.60
C GLU A 65 -26.24 -32.34 27.27
N SER A 66 -27.37 -31.72 26.91
CA SER A 66 -27.42 -30.87 25.70
C SER A 66 -26.51 -29.65 25.84
N PHE A 67 -26.47 -29.00 27.01
CA PHE A 67 -25.51 -27.92 27.26
C PHE A 67 -24.06 -28.42 27.26
N GLY A 68 -23.79 -29.58 27.85
CA GLY A 68 -22.45 -30.19 27.80
C GLY A 68 -22.00 -30.50 26.37
N ALA A 69 -22.91 -30.99 25.52
CA ALA A 69 -22.66 -31.25 24.11
C ALA A 69 -22.40 -29.95 23.32
N LEU A 70 -23.27 -28.94 23.48
CA LEU A 70 -23.11 -27.62 22.84
C LEU A 70 -21.80 -26.95 23.25
N ALA A 71 -21.47 -26.95 24.55
CA ALA A 71 -20.21 -26.39 25.05
C ALA A 71 -18.98 -27.09 24.47
N LYS A 72 -19.03 -28.42 24.36
CA LYS A 72 -17.94 -29.20 23.76
C LYS A 72 -17.73 -28.86 22.29
N VAL A 73 -18.81 -28.78 21.50
CA VAL A 73 -18.70 -28.40 20.08
C VAL A 73 -18.20 -26.96 19.95
N MET A 74 -18.68 -26.03 20.77
CA MET A 74 -18.18 -24.64 20.80
C MET A 74 -16.66 -24.61 21.07
N THR A 75 -16.18 -25.35 22.07
CA THR A 75 -14.74 -25.48 22.32
C THR A 75 -13.99 -26.07 21.12
N THR A 76 -14.52 -27.10 20.46
CA THR A 76 -13.89 -27.65 19.24
C THR A 76 -13.76 -26.59 18.15
N VAL A 77 -14.79 -25.77 17.93
CA VAL A 77 -14.75 -24.67 16.95
C VAL A 77 -13.75 -23.59 17.36
N SER A 78 -13.71 -23.20 18.63
CA SER A 78 -12.74 -22.21 19.13
C SER A 78 -11.30 -22.71 19.00
N MET A 79 -11.04 -23.98 19.30
CA MET A 79 -9.71 -24.59 19.15
C MET A 79 -9.31 -24.72 17.69
N ASP A 80 -10.21 -25.16 16.80
CA ASP A 80 -9.93 -25.21 15.36
C ASP A 80 -9.62 -23.81 14.80
N TRP A 81 -10.39 -22.79 15.20
CA TRP A 81 -10.07 -21.42 14.83
C TRP A 81 -8.70 -20.99 15.36
N ALA A 82 -8.30 -21.39 16.55
CA ALA A 82 -7.01 -20.97 17.10
C ALA A 82 -5.83 -21.73 16.48
N ASP A 83 -5.98 -23.03 16.24
CA ASP A 83 -4.89 -23.94 15.89
C ASP A 83 -4.75 -24.20 14.38
N THR A 84 -5.79 -23.94 13.56
CA THR A 84 -5.78 -24.19 12.10
C THR A 84 -5.51 -22.89 11.32
N PRO A 85 -4.26 -22.61 10.88
CA PRO A 85 -3.89 -21.28 10.37
C PRO A 85 -4.66 -20.89 9.11
N ASP A 86 -4.75 -21.80 8.14
CA ASP A 86 -5.43 -21.60 6.87
C ASP A 86 -6.95 -21.65 7.06
N VAL A 87 -7.65 -20.59 6.63
CA VAL A 87 -9.12 -20.49 6.71
C VAL A 87 -9.80 -21.59 5.92
N ARG A 88 -9.17 -22.10 4.86
CA ARG A 88 -9.74 -23.14 3.99
C ARG A 88 -9.79 -24.51 4.63
N ASP A 89 -8.94 -24.75 5.63
CA ASP A 89 -8.84 -26.03 6.34
C ASP A 89 -9.68 -26.05 7.63
N ARG A 90 -10.27 -24.89 8.01
CA ARG A 90 -11.12 -24.77 9.20
C ARG A 90 -12.48 -25.43 9.01
N LEU A 91 -13.10 -25.79 10.13
CA LEU A 91 -14.47 -26.28 10.18
C LEU A 91 -15.42 -25.27 9.53
N THR A 92 -16.30 -25.77 8.66
CA THR A 92 -17.36 -24.94 8.07
C THR A 92 -18.60 -24.93 8.95
N ARG A 93 -19.53 -23.98 8.72
CA ARG A 93 -20.84 -23.95 9.39
C ARG A 93 -21.57 -25.28 9.25
N SER A 94 -21.52 -25.88 8.06
CA SER A 94 -22.16 -27.18 7.78
C SER A 94 -21.53 -28.31 8.58
N ASP A 95 -20.20 -28.32 8.73
CA ASP A 95 -19.51 -29.36 9.52
C ASP A 95 -19.89 -29.27 10.99
N VAL A 96 -19.97 -28.05 11.52
CA VAL A 96 -20.32 -27.78 12.92
C VAL A 96 -21.78 -28.09 13.20
N GLU A 97 -22.69 -27.68 12.32
CA GLU A 97 -24.11 -28.02 12.42
C GLU A 97 -24.31 -29.52 12.47
N GLN A 98 -23.64 -30.27 11.60
CA GLN A 98 -23.72 -31.74 11.61
C GLN A 98 -23.16 -32.31 12.93
N GLN A 99 -22.07 -31.78 13.45
CA GLN A 99 -21.52 -32.22 14.74
C GLN A 99 -22.47 -31.94 15.91
N VAL A 100 -23.09 -30.75 15.96
CA VAL A 100 -24.10 -30.43 16.99
C VAL A 100 -25.29 -31.39 16.85
N LYS A 101 -25.77 -31.60 15.63
CA LYS A 101 -26.91 -32.48 15.35
C LYS A 101 -26.62 -33.90 15.80
N ASP A 102 -25.48 -34.48 15.42
CA ASP A 102 -25.09 -35.83 15.81
C ASP A 102 -24.98 -35.97 17.34
N ALA A 103 -24.42 -34.97 18.02
CA ALA A 103 -24.28 -34.96 19.47
C ALA A 103 -25.65 -34.93 20.17
N LEU A 104 -26.58 -34.08 19.72
CA LEU A 104 -27.92 -33.96 20.31
C LEU A 104 -28.83 -35.14 19.92
N ASP A 105 -28.71 -35.69 18.71
CA ASP A 105 -29.42 -36.91 18.29
C ASP A 105 -29.00 -38.11 19.15
N GLY A 106 -27.72 -38.18 19.56
CA GLY A 106 -27.24 -39.15 20.54
C GLY A 106 -27.98 -39.07 21.89
N ILE A 107 -28.18 -37.85 22.40
CA ILE A 107 -28.92 -37.60 23.64
C ILE A 107 -30.40 -37.99 23.48
N CYS A 108 -31.03 -37.64 22.35
CA CYS A 108 -32.39 -38.07 22.02
C CYS A 108 -32.51 -39.60 21.97
N HIS A 109 -31.52 -40.28 21.36
CA HIS A 109 -31.49 -41.74 21.28
C HIS A 109 -31.42 -42.38 22.66
N ASP A 110 -30.52 -41.90 23.52
CA ASP A 110 -30.37 -42.39 24.89
C ASP A 110 -31.64 -42.15 25.72
N ALA A 111 -32.22 -40.95 25.62
CA ALA A 111 -33.45 -40.62 26.35
C ALA A 111 -34.65 -41.47 25.90
N ARG A 112 -34.78 -41.76 24.59
CA ARG A 112 -35.80 -42.69 24.07
C ARG A 112 -35.56 -44.12 24.56
N ARG A 113 -34.30 -44.54 24.70
CA ARG A 113 -33.93 -45.85 25.24
C ARG A 113 -34.42 -46.01 26.69
N TRP A 114 -34.32 -44.96 27.52
CA TRP A 114 -34.88 -44.99 28.89
C TRP A 114 -36.39 -45.21 28.90
N LEU A 115 -37.12 -44.67 27.91
CA LEU A 115 -38.56 -44.90 27.79
C LEU A 115 -38.93 -46.35 27.46
N ALA A 116 -38.00 -47.11 26.86
CA ALA A 116 -38.20 -48.52 26.50
C ALA A 116 -37.66 -49.49 27.56
N GLU A 117 -36.51 -49.17 28.17
CA GLU A 117 -35.77 -50.06 29.07
C GLU A 117 -35.97 -49.74 30.56
N GLY A 118 -36.48 -48.54 30.89
CA GLY A 118 -36.65 -48.06 32.26
C GLY A 118 -35.95 -46.71 32.48
N LEU A 119 -36.55 -45.87 33.33
CA LEU A 119 -35.97 -44.56 33.67
C LEU A 119 -34.68 -44.72 34.48
N PRO A 120 -33.69 -43.81 34.32
CA PRO A 120 -32.49 -43.79 35.13
C PRO A 120 -32.81 -43.69 36.61
N SER A 121 -32.04 -44.39 37.44
CA SER A 121 -32.09 -44.29 38.90
C SER A 121 -31.54 -42.96 39.40
N ASP A 122 -31.89 -42.57 40.63
CA ASP A 122 -31.40 -41.33 41.27
C ASP A 122 -29.86 -41.24 41.30
N ASP A 123 -29.17 -42.37 41.49
CA ASP A 123 -27.71 -42.43 41.52
C ASP A 123 -27.12 -42.21 40.12
N GLU A 124 -27.74 -42.80 39.08
CA GLU A 124 -27.36 -42.55 37.68
C GLU A 124 -27.62 -41.10 37.26
N ILE A 125 -28.73 -40.50 37.70
CA ILE A 125 -29.03 -39.08 37.44
C ILE A 125 -27.93 -38.20 38.04
N LYS A 126 -27.58 -38.41 39.32
CA LYS A 126 -26.51 -37.64 39.98
C LYS A 126 -25.17 -37.82 39.29
N GLN A 127 -24.82 -39.06 38.93
CA GLN A 127 -23.55 -39.35 38.25
C GLN A 127 -23.46 -38.65 36.89
N ARG A 128 -24.55 -38.68 36.10
CA ARG A 128 -24.58 -38.06 34.76
C ARG A 128 -24.60 -36.54 34.83
N ILE A 129 -25.33 -35.94 35.77
CA ILE A 129 -25.25 -34.49 36.02
C ILE A 129 -23.82 -34.09 36.39
N ALA A 130 -23.15 -34.85 37.27
CA ALA A 130 -21.77 -34.57 37.64
C ALA A 130 -20.82 -34.67 36.44
N SER A 131 -20.96 -35.71 35.62
CA SER A 131 -20.14 -35.91 34.42
C SER A 131 -20.35 -34.80 33.37
N ALA A 132 -21.60 -34.40 33.12
CA ALA A 132 -21.89 -33.30 32.20
C ALA A 132 -21.42 -31.94 32.75
N GLY A 133 -21.48 -31.74 34.07
CA GLY A 133 -20.90 -30.58 34.74
C GLY A 133 -19.36 -30.53 34.64
N GLU A 134 -18.70 -31.68 34.77
CA GLU A 134 -17.26 -31.82 34.57
C GLU A 134 -16.88 -31.51 33.11
N GLN A 135 -17.59 -32.06 32.12
CA GLN A 135 -17.39 -31.76 30.71
C GLN A 135 -17.55 -30.27 30.39
N LEU A 136 -18.56 -29.61 30.96
CA LEU A 136 -18.75 -28.17 30.80
C LEU A 136 -17.58 -27.39 31.42
N HIS A 137 -17.16 -27.78 32.63
CA HIS A 137 -16.03 -27.14 33.30
C HIS A 137 -14.72 -27.30 32.52
N GLU A 138 -14.44 -28.49 31.99
CA GLU A 138 -13.28 -28.75 31.13
C GLU A 138 -13.31 -27.89 29.86
N SER A 139 -14.48 -27.77 29.21
CA SER A 139 -14.67 -26.97 28.00
C SER A 139 -14.41 -25.48 28.26
N LEU A 140 -14.94 -24.95 29.37
CA LEU A 140 -14.70 -23.56 29.81
C LEU A 140 -13.21 -23.33 30.12
N LYS A 141 -12.58 -24.23 30.87
CA LYS A 141 -11.17 -24.14 31.24
C LYS A 141 -10.25 -24.18 30.02
N ALA A 142 -10.57 -25.00 29.02
CA ALA A 142 -9.81 -25.08 27.77
C ALA A 142 -9.87 -23.75 27.02
N ASN A 143 -11.07 -23.15 26.89
CA ASN A 143 -11.24 -21.83 26.26
C ASN A 143 -10.53 -20.72 27.04
N GLU A 144 -10.60 -20.71 28.38
CA GLU A 144 -9.88 -19.75 29.22
C GLU A 144 -8.36 -19.86 29.01
N THR A 145 -7.84 -21.08 29.00
CA THR A 145 -6.40 -21.33 28.78
C THR A 145 -5.98 -20.82 27.41
N LYS A 146 -6.74 -21.15 26.36
CA LYS A 146 -6.40 -20.72 25.00
C LYS A 146 -6.51 -19.20 24.81
N ASN A 147 -7.50 -18.57 25.43
CA ASN A 147 -7.61 -17.11 25.42
C ASN A 147 -6.43 -16.44 26.12
N ALA A 148 -5.96 -16.99 27.24
CA ALA A 148 -4.77 -16.49 27.93
C ALA A 148 -3.49 -16.66 27.09
N GLU A 149 -3.36 -17.76 26.32
CA GLU A 149 -2.27 -17.92 25.35
C GLU A 149 -2.30 -16.83 24.28
N LEU A 150 -3.48 -16.59 23.67
CA LEU A 150 -3.65 -15.57 22.64
C LEU A 150 -3.40 -14.15 23.17
N GLU A 151 -3.84 -13.86 24.40
CA GLU A 151 -3.54 -12.58 25.07
C GLU A 151 -2.04 -12.41 25.36
N ALA A 152 -1.35 -13.50 25.71
CA ALA A 152 0.10 -13.46 25.90
C ALA A 152 0.85 -13.23 24.58
N GLU A 153 0.42 -13.85 23.47
CA GLU A 153 0.95 -13.57 22.13
C GLU A 153 0.76 -12.11 21.74
N ASP A 154 -0.44 -11.56 21.95
CA ASP A 154 -0.76 -10.16 21.68
C ASP A 154 0.10 -9.22 22.53
N ALA A 155 0.28 -9.51 23.83
CA ALA A 155 1.14 -8.73 24.72
C ALA A 155 2.64 -8.79 24.34
N GLU A 156 3.12 -9.96 23.89
CA GLU A 156 4.49 -10.10 23.37
C GLU A 156 4.68 -9.24 22.10
N ALA A 157 3.73 -9.30 21.16
CA ALA A 157 3.76 -8.49 19.95
C ALA A 157 3.66 -6.98 20.23
N GLU A 158 2.91 -6.57 21.24
CA GLU A 158 2.86 -5.17 21.71
C GLU A 158 4.20 -4.70 22.29
N SER A 159 4.98 -5.61 22.89
CA SER A 159 6.32 -5.30 23.41
C SER A 159 7.41 -5.24 22.34
N ASP A 160 7.14 -5.76 21.14
CA ASP A 160 8.05 -5.79 20.00
C ASP A 160 7.40 -5.26 18.69
N PRO A 161 6.96 -3.99 18.67
CA PRO A 161 6.18 -3.42 17.57
C PRO A 161 7.04 -2.95 16.37
N TYR A 162 8.37 -2.99 16.48
CA TYR A 162 9.30 -2.47 15.47
C TYR A 162 10.24 -3.57 14.97
N GLY A 163 10.58 -3.51 13.69
CA GLY A 163 11.35 -4.58 13.06
C GLY A 163 11.51 -4.44 11.55
N ALA A 164 12.46 -5.18 11.01
CA ALA A 164 12.59 -5.39 9.57
C ALA A 164 11.74 -6.59 9.14
N ILE A 165 10.93 -6.42 8.09
CA ILE A 165 10.03 -7.44 7.54
C ILE A 165 10.39 -7.71 6.10
N LEU A 166 10.65 -8.97 5.77
CA LEU A 166 10.73 -9.46 4.41
C LEU A 166 9.40 -10.12 4.03
N VAL A 167 8.78 -9.64 2.95
CA VAL A 167 7.64 -10.31 2.33
C VAL A 167 8.11 -10.98 1.05
N HIS A 168 8.02 -12.31 1.00
CA HIS A 168 8.46 -13.09 -0.15
C HIS A 168 7.48 -14.21 -0.49
N LEU A 169 7.57 -14.73 -1.71
CA LEU A 169 6.81 -15.90 -2.13
C LEU A 169 7.71 -17.14 -2.03
N ASP A 170 7.13 -18.26 -1.60
CA ASP A 170 7.77 -19.57 -1.70
C ASP A 170 6.77 -20.55 -2.35
N PRO A 171 6.80 -20.67 -3.69
CA PRO A 171 5.89 -21.54 -4.43
C PRO A 171 5.99 -23.02 -4.06
N SER A 172 7.06 -23.44 -3.36
CA SER A 172 7.18 -24.81 -2.85
C SER A 172 6.33 -25.07 -1.60
N ARG A 173 5.91 -24.00 -0.91
CA ARG A 173 5.10 -24.05 0.31
C ARG A 173 3.67 -23.61 0.07
N SER A 174 3.49 -22.45 -0.58
CA SER A 174 2.18 -21.83 -0.80
C SER A 174 2.25 -20.72 -1.83
N ASP A 175 1.14 -20.48 -2.52
CA ASP A 175 0.97 -19.29 -3.38
C ASP A 175 0.75 -18.01 -2.55
N ALA A 176 0.55 -18.12 -1.24
CA ALA A 176 0.40 -17.00 -0.33
C ALA A 176 1.75 -16.32 0.00
N PRO A 177 1.78 -14.98 0.16
CA PRO A 177 2.97 -14.27 0.62
C PRO A 177 3.35 -14.68 2.05
N ILE A 178 4.62 -14.96 2.25
CA ILE A 178 5.23 -15.24 3.54
C ILE A 178 5.77 -13.92 4.09
N PHE A 179 5.32 -13.58 5.30
CA PHE A 179 5.82 -12.45 6.06
C PHE A 179 6.82 -12.97 7.09
N GLU A 180 8.07 -12.55 6.98
CA GLU A 180 9.15 -12.96 7.87
C GLU A 180 9.65 -11.70 8.60
N LYS A 181 9.50 -11.66 9.93
CA LYS A 181 10.20 -10.67 10.76
C LYS A 181 11.67 -11.09 10.83
N VAL A 182 12.51 -10.33 10.14
CA VAL A 182 13.94 -10.63 9.98
C VAL A 182 14.71 -10.26 11.23
N CYS A 183 14.38 -9.11 11.83
CA CYS A 183 14.93 -8.68 13.10
C CYS A 183 13.94 -7.75 13.83
N SER A 184 14.06 -7.73 15.15
CA SER A 184 13.42 -6.74 16.03
C SER A 184 14.28 -5.50 16.12
N LEU A 185 13.64 -4.34 16.18
CA LEU A 185 14.30 -3.04 16.29
C LEU A 185 13.82 -2.34 17.56
N THR A 186 14.69 -1.53 18.16
CA THR A 186 14.25 -0.55 19.15
C THR A 186 13.53 0.61 18.47
N GLU A 187 12.74 1.38 19.22
CA GLU A 187 12.06 2.58 18.72
C GLU A 187 13.07 3.60 18.14
N ASP A 188 14.21 3.80 18.81
CA ASP A 188 15.27 4.71 18.37
C ASP A 188 15.91 4.24 17.05
N GLU A 189 16.11 2.92 16.88
CA GLU A 189 16.63 2.34 15.64
C GLU A 189 15.63 2.45 14.50
N ASP A 190 14.35 2.12 14.72
CA ASP A 190 13.30 2.28 13.70
C ASP A 190 13.21 3.73 13.25
N MET A 191 13.17 4.67 14.20
CA MET A 191 13.11 6.11 13.90
C MET A 191 14.33 6.54 13.08
N ARG A 192 15.56 6.13 13.47
CA ARG A 192 16.79 6.44 12.73
C ARG A 192 16.73 5.93 11.30
N TYR A 193 16.33 4.67 11.10
CA TYR A 193 16.25 4.07 9.77
C TYR A 193 15.15 4.69 8.92
N ARG A 194 13.97 4.92 9.51
CA ARG A 194 12.80 5.50 8.86
C ARG A 194 13.05 6.93 8.43
N ASP A 195 13.69 7.73 9.28
CA ASP A 195 14.03 9.11 8.96
C ASP A 195 15.06 9.16 7.82
N ALA A 196 16.15 8.39 7.91
CA ALA A 196 17.14 8.32 6.84
C ALA A 196 16.52 7.88 5.50
N TYR A 197 15.70 6.83 5.51
CA TYR A 197 14.98 6.37 4.33
C TYR A 197 14.01 7.43 3.78
N GLU A 198 13.25 8.12 4.64
CA GLU A 198 12.30 9.13 4.22
C GLU A 198 12.99 10.37 3.63
N GLN A 199 14.16 10.76 4.16
CA GLN A 199 14.97 11.84 3.58
C GLN A 199 15.46 11.46 2.18
N LEU A 200 16.00 10.24 2.00
CA LEU A 200 16.42 9.76 0.68
C LEU A 200 15.24 9.65 -0.29
N ARG A 201 14.10 9.14 0.16
CA ARG A 201 12.89 9.05 -0.66
C ARG A 201 12.44 10.44 -1.12
N ARG A 202 12.41 11.43 -0.22
CA ARG A 202 12.06 12.81 -0.56
C ARG A 202 13.04 13.44 -1.54
N MET A 203 14.33 13.19 -1.37
CA MET A 203 15.36 13.66 -2.30
C MET A 203 15.09 13.09 -3.71
N ILE A 204 14.95 11.77 -3.83
CA ILE A 204 14.71 11.09 -5.10
C ILE A 204 13.38 11.52 -5.72
N ASP A 205 12.31 11.62 -4.92
CA ASP A 205 10.99 12.03 -5.42
C ASP A 205 10.94 13.52 -5.78
N SER A 206 11.87 14.33 -5.27
CA SER A 206 12.04 15.74 -5.63
C SER A 206 12.94 15.96 -6.84
N GLU A 207 13.43 14.87 -7.48
CA GLU A 207 14.28 14.94 -8.66
C GLU A 207 13.50 15.46 -9.87
N LEU A 208 13.44 16.78 -10.01
CA LEU A 208 12.83 17.48 -11.14
C LEU A 208 13.74 17.46 -12.38
N LEU A 209 14.97 16.95 -12.26
CA LEU A 209 15.89 16.77 -13.37
C LEU A 209 15.32 15.76 -14.39
N GLN A 210 14.76 14.65 -13.92
CA GLN A 210 14.14 13.66 -14.80
C GLN A 210 13.00 14.27 -15.62
N HIS A 211 12.19 15.16 -15.02
CA HIS A 211 11.13 15.85 -15.75
C HIS A 211 11.66 16.71 -16.90
N ILE A 212 12.82 17.35 -16.76
CA ILE A 212 13.45 18.10 -17.86
C ILE A 212 13.88 17.15 -18.98
N SER A 213 14.46 16.00 -18.64
CA SER A 213 14.85 14.97 -19.60
C SER A 213 13.62 14.40 -20.34
N ASP A 214 12.56 14.05 -19.62
CA ASP A 214 11.33 13.52 -20.20
C ASP A 214 10.68 14.50 -21.18
N GLU A 215 10.61 15.79 -20.83
CA GLU A 215 10.06 16.81 -21.72
C GLU A 215 10.99 17.14 -22.90
N SER A 216 12.30 16.92 -22.76
CA SER A 216 13.27 16.99 -23.86
C SER A 216 13.04 15.84 -24.84
N ASP A 217 12.94 14.61 -24.34
CA ASP A 217 12.69 13.41 -25.16
C ASP A 217 11.34 13.53 -25.87
N ARG A 218 10.31 14.03 -25.18
CA ARG A 218 9.01 14.33 -25.80
C ARG A 218 9.12 15.31 -26.97
N LEU A 219 9.94 16.35 -26.85
CA LEU A 219 10.16 17.28 -27.96
C LEU A 219 10.87 16.59 -29.12
N TRP A 220 11.87 15.75 -28.83
CA TRP A 220 12.56 14.95 -29.84
C TRP A 220 11.62 13.98 -30.55
N ASP A 221 10.74 13.28 -29.83
CA ASP A 221 9.73 12.39 -30.40
C ASP A 221 8.81 13.12 -31.39
N VAL A 222 8.36 14.33 -31.02
CA VAL A 222 7.53 15.15 -31.90
C VAL A 222 8.28 15.60 -33.15
N LEU A 223 9.56 15.98 -33.01
CA LEU A 223 10.40 16.36 -34.15
C LEU A 223 10.71 15.17 -35.05
N MET A 224 11.01 14.01 -34.48
CA MET A 224 11.27 12.77 -35.21
C MET A 224 10.04 12.27 -35.96
N ALA A 225 8.86 12.32 -35.33
CA ALA A 225 7.60 11.99 -35.99
C ALA A 225 7.37 12.90 -37.21
N LEU A 226 7.57 14.21 -37.06
CA LEU A 226 7.48 15.16 -38.17
C LEU A 226 8.49 14.83 -39.28
N LEU A 227 9.76 14.56 -38.95
CA LEU A 227 10.78 14.18 -39.93
C LEU A 227 10.41 12.90 -40.68
N MET A 228 9.85 11.91 -40.00
CA MET A 228 9.37 10.67 -40.62
C MET A 228 8.20 10.94 -41.56
N ASP A 229 7.25 11.77 -41.17
CA ASP A 229 6.10 12.13 -42.00
C ASP A 229 6.53 12.96 -43.24
N LEU A 230 7.55 13.81 -43.11
CA LEU A 230 8.18 14.50 -44.25
C LEU A 230 8.90 13.54 -45.19
N ARG A 231 9.70 12.60 -44.64
CA ARG A 231 10.45 11.60 -45.42
C ARG A 231 9.51 10.70 -46.21
N ASP A 232 8.44 10.24 -45.58
CA ASP A 232 7.47 9.32 -46.14
C ASP A 232 6.40 10.04 -46.99
N ASN A 233 6.52 11.36 -47.16
CA ASN A 233 5.60 12.22 -47.91
C ASN A 233 4.13 12.09 -47.45
N ARG A 234 3.93 11.96 -46.14
CA ARG A 234 2.61 11.81 -45.50
C ARG A 234 1.92 13.13 -45.22
N ILE A 235 2.64 14.25 -45.32
CA ILE A 235 2.10 15.60 -45.19
C ILE A 235 1.96 16.20 -46.60
N PRO A 236 0.73 16.33 -47.13
CA PRO A 236 0.55 16.97 -48.42
C PRO A 236 1.01 18.44 -48.38
N ILE A 237 1.75 18.87 -49.40
CA ILE A 237 2.37 20.21 -49.47
C ILE A 237 1.34 21.34 -49.33
N PHE A 238 0.12 21.14 -49.82
CA PHE A 238 -0.97 22.14 -49.81
C PHE A 238 -1.98 21.95 -48.68
N ASP A 239 -1.77 20.99 -47.78
CA ASP A 239 -2.67 20.74 -46.65
C ASP A 239 -2.28 21.63 -45.46
N GLU A 240 -2.82 22.85 -45.46
CA GLU A 240 -2.51 23.85 -44.44
C GLU A 240 -2.88 23.39 -43.03
N ASP A 241 -3.99 22.64 -42.88
CA ASP A 241 -4.46 22.11 -41.60
C ASP A 241 -3.49 21.05 -41.06
N ALA A 242 -2.98 20.15 -41.90
CA ALA A 242 -1.97 19.18 -41.51
C ALA A 242 -0.68 19.88 -41.06
N TRP A 243 -0.21 20.89 -41.78
CA TRP A 243 0.97 21.66 -41.36
C TRP A 243 0.73 22.41 -40.05
N ASP A 244 -0.47 22.94 -39.86
CA ASP A 244 -0.86 23.63 -38.64
C ASP A 244 -0.88 22.71 -37.42
N GLU A 245 -1.36 21.47 -37.58
CA GLU A 245 -1.36 20.46 -36.53
C GLU A 245 0.08 20.16 -36.07
N HIS A 246 1.01 19.95 -37.00
CA HIS A 246 2.41 19.69 -36.68
C HIS A 246 3.06 20.89 -35.98
N ARG A 247 2.80 22.13 -36.45
CA ARG A 247 3.25 23.35 -35.78
C ARG A 247 2.73 23.43 -34.34
N ARG A 248 1.45 23.09 -34.11
CA ARG A 248 0.84 23.06 -32.77
C ARG A 248 1.47 22.00 -31.86
N LYS A 249 1.75 20.80 -32.36
CA LYS A 249 2.42 19.73 -31.60
C LYS A 249 3.82 20.15 -31.15
N VAL A 250 4.63 20.67 -32.07
CA VAL A 250 5.99 21.19 -31.75
C VAL A 250 5.90 22.34 -30.75
N ARG A 251 4.93 23.26 -30.92
CA ARG A 251 4.69 24.35 -29.96
C ARG A 251 4.38 23.82 -28.57
N SER A 252 3.47 22.86 -28.47
CA SER A 252 3.05 22.28 -27.19
C SER A 252 4.23 21.63 -26.48
N ALA A 253 5.03 20.85 -27.19
CA ALA A 253 6.22 20.22 -26.62
C ALA A 253 7.25 21.27 -26.15
N LEU A 254 7.47 22.34 -26.92
CA LEU A 254 8.37 23.42 -26.52
C LEU A 254 7.89 24.19 -25.28
N ILE A 255 6.58 24.42 -25.17
CA ILE A 255 5.98 25.01 -23.96
C ILE A 255 6.23 24.10 -22.76
N SER A 256 6.00 22.79 -22.89
CA SER A 256 6.24 21.84 -21.80
C SER A 256 7.71 21.82 -21.38
N PHE A 257 8.65 21.74 -22.32
CA PHE A 257 10.08 21.73 -22.01
C PHE A 257 10.53 23.02 -21.29
N THR A 258 10.17 24.19 -21.84
CA THR A 258 10.54 25.46 -21.21
C THR A 258 9.84 25.66 -19.86
N ALA A 259 8.65 25.09 -19.67
CA ALA A 259 7.98 25.03 -18.38
C ALA A 259 8.71 24.12 -17.38
N ALA A 260 9.24 22.97 -17.81
CA ALA A 260 10.01 22.07 -16.95
C ALA A 260 11.24 22.76 -16.35
N LEU A 261 12.00 23.53 -17.15
CA LEU A 261 13.13 24.34 -16.65
C LEU A 261 12.71 25.33 -15.56
N HIS A 262 11.56 25.99 -15.77
CA HIS A 262 11.04 26.94 -14.80
C HIS A 262 10.53 26.27 -13.52
N ILE A 263 9.84 25.13 -13.66
CA ILE A 263 9.33 24.32 -12.56
C ILE A 263 10.50 23.82 -11.70
N HIS A 264 11.55 23.27 -12.33
CA HIS A 264 12.78 22.86 -11.65
C HIS A 264 13.30 23.98 -10.76
N ARG A 265 13.55 25.17 -11.33
CA ARG A 265 14.01 26.31 -10.54
C ARG A 265 13.07 26.71 -9.40
N GLU A 266 11.80 26.98 -9.70
CA GLU A 266 10.85 27.50 -8.71
C GLU A 266 10.58 26.50 -7.59
N GLN A 267 10.38 25.22 -7.93
CA GLN A 267 10.12 24.20 -6.92
C GLN A 267 11.36 23.90 -6.09
N THR A 268 12.57 23.87 -6.66
CA THR A 268 13.81 23.74 -5.89
C THR A 268 14.01 24.91 -4.92
N ILE A 269 13.78 26.15 -5.35
CA ILE A 269 13.84 27.32 -4.46
C ILE A 269 12.77 27.25 -3.36
N ASN A 270 11.55 26.82 -3.70
CA ASN A 270 10.48 26.68 -2.72
C ASN A 270 10.74 25.54 -1.73
N ALA A 271 11.36 24.44 -2.18
CA ALA A 271 11.83 23.37 -1.30
C ALA A 271 12.89 23.89 -0.33
N ALA A 272 13.90 24.63 -0.82
CA ALA A 272 14.90 25.28 0.03
C ALA A 272 14.27 26.23 1.05
N LYS A 273 13.28 27.04 0.64
CA LYS A 273 12.52 27.94 1.53
C LYS A 273 11.76 27.18 2.61
N LYS A 274 11.19 26.02 2.29
CA LYS A 274 10.44 25.18 3.25
C LYS A 274 11.39 24.50 4.23
N THR A 275 12.54 24.02 3.77
CA THR A 275 13.52 23.28 4.58
C THR A 275 14.32 24.21 5.50
N PHE A 276 14.85 25.31 4.98
CA PHE A 276 15.75 26.19 5.74
C PHE A 276 15.07 27.45 6.29
N GLY A 277 13.87 27.80 5.81
CA GLY A 277 13.22 29.06 6.13
C GLY A 277 13.64 30.22 5.21
N ARG A 278 13.12 31.41 5.49
CA ARG A 278 13.42 32.64 4.73
C ARG A 278 14.72 33.27 5.22
N ASP A 279 15.40 34.00 4.33
CA ASP A 279 16.59 34.80 4.63
C ASP A 279 17.80 34.00 5.19
N THR A 280 17.96 32.75 4.74
CA THR A 280 19.09 31.89 5.12
C THR A 280 20.20 31.88 4.07
N ALA A 281 21.43 31.58 4.50
CA ALA A 281 22.59 31.45 3.61
C ALA A 281 22.41 30.31 2.59
N GLN A 282 21.75 29.21 3.00
CA GLN A 282 21.45 28.06 2.16
C GLN A 282 20.47 28.44 1.04
N LEU A 283 19.39 29.15 1.37
CA LEU A 283 18.45 29.65 0.36
C LEU A 283 19.15 30.60 -0.61
N ALA A 284 19.94 31.54 -0.10
CA ALA A 284 20.71 32.45 -0.94
C ALA A 284 21.69 31.71 -1.87
N ALA A 285 22.34 30.63 -1.38
CA ALA A 285 23.21 29.79 -2.20
C ALA A 285 22.47 29.06 -3.32
N VAL A 286 21.27 28.51 -3.05
CA VAL A 286 20.40 27.88 -4.06
C VAL A 286 19.99 28.91 -5.12
N GLU A 287 19.51 30.10 -4.70
CA GLU A 287 19.14 31.18 -5.64
C GLU A 287 20.34 31.67 -6.46
N GLN A 288 21.53 31.69 -5.86
CA GLN A 288 22.77 32.06 -6.51
C GLN A 288 23.16 31.05 -7.59
N LEU A 289 23.02 29.74 -7.37
CA LEU A 289 23.33 28.71 -8.37
C LEU A 289 22.52 28.89 -9.66
N PHE A 290 21.20 29.13 -9.54
CA PHE A 290 20.37 29.43 -10.71
C PHE A 290 20.70 30.78 -11.35
N THR A 291 21.04 31.78 -10.53
CA THR A 291 21.48 33.09 -11.03
C THR A 291 22.78 32.98 -11.81
N ASP A 292 23.72 32.17 -11.35
CA ASP A 292 24.99 31.92 -12.03
C ASP A 292 24.79 31.15 -13.33
N LEU A 293 23.91 30.13 -13.33
CA LEU A 293 23.56 29.41 -14.57
C LEU A 293 22.95 30.35 -15.63
N ARG A 294 22.01 31.21 -15.23
CA ARG A 294 21.42 32.22 -16.14
C ARG A 294 22.45 33.21 -16.70
N LYS A 295 23.49 33.53 -15.92
CA LYS A 295 24.54 34.45 -16.35
C LYS A 295 25.60 33.76 -17.20
N SER A 296 25.88 32.49 -16.95
CA SER A 296 26.94 31.75 -17.65
C SER A 296 26.45 31.16 -18.97
N SER A 297 25.23 30.61 -19.01
CA SER A 297 24.62 30.04 -20.22
C SER A 297 23.68 31.05 -20.89
N PHE A 298 24.00 31.37 -22.14
CA PHE A 298 23.12 32.16 -23.00
C PHE A 298 21.81 31.41 -23.25
N GLU A 299 21.92 30.12 -23.55
CA GLU A 299 20.87 29.22 -23.95
C GLU A 299 19.83 29.06 -22.83
N TYR A 300 20.28 28.77 -21.61
CA TYR A 300 19.39 28.61 -20.46
C TYR A 300 18.58 29.88 -20.18
N GLY A 301 19.25 31.04 -20.15
CA GLY A 301 18.59 32.31 -19.87
C GLY A 301 17.52 32.66 -20.91
N TRP A 302 17.80 32.40 -22.19
CA TRP A 302 16.85 32.67 -23.27
C TRP A 302 15.72 31.62 -23.37
N LEU A 303 15.99 30.34 -23.09
CA LEU A 303 14.95 29.30 -23.01
C LEU A 303 13.96 29.58 -21.87
N GLU A 304 14.44 30.03 -20.72
CA GLU A 304 13.57 30.44 -19.61
C GLU A 304 12.73 31.67 -19.95
N GLU A 305 13.31 32.67 -20.64
CA GLU A 305 12.57 33.85 -21.06
C GLU A 305 11.54 33.52 -22.16
N MET A 306 11.88 32.60 -23.05
CA MET A 306 11.00 32.12 -24.12
C MET A 306 9.72 31.50 -23.55
N ARG A 307 9.77 30.81 -22.40
CA ARG A 307 8.56 30.38 -21.68
C ARG A 307 7.59 31.55 -21.45
N GLY A 308 8.10 32.68 -20.96
CA GLY A 308 7.30 33.87 -20.68
C GLY A 308 6.64 34.43 -21.94
N ALA A 309 7.37 34.44 -23.06
CA ALA A 309 6.84 34.83 -24.36
C ALA A 309 5.75 33.87 -24.87
N LEU A 310 5.98 32.57 -24.76
CA LEU A 310 5.04 31.53 -25.19
C LEU A 310 3.76 31.50 -24.34
N GLN A 311 3.83 31.81 -23.04
CA GLN A 311 2.68 31.83 -22.14
C GLN A 311 1.82 33.10 -22.24
N HIS A 312 2.42 34.26 -22.56
CA HIS A 312 1.77 35.55 -22.43
C HIS A 312 1.43 36.27 -23.74
N GLY A 313 1.56 35.62 -24.90
CA GLY A 313 0.70 35.99 -26.03
C GLY A 313 1.37 36.36 -27.33
N ASP A 314 2.38 35.62 -27.80
CA ASP A 314 2.55 35.55 -29.26
C ASP A 314 3.17 34.22 -29.73
N ILE A 315 2.53 33.62 -30.73
CA ILE A 315 2.99 32.43 -31.46
C ILE A 315 4.32 32.71 -32.18
N ASN A 316 4.65 33.99 -32.39
CA ASN A 316 5.83 34.44 -33.12
C ASN A 316 7.16 34.36 -32.34
N ALA A 317 7.18 33.89 -31.09
CA ALA A 317 8.41 33.76 -30.30
C ALA A 317 9.44 32.80 -30.92
N PHE A 318 9.02 31.98 -31.87
CA PHE A 318 9.85 31.00 -32.55
C PHE A 318 9.38 30.82 -34.00
N ARG A 319 10.28 30.28 -34.81
CA ARG A 319 10.10 30.03 -36.25
C ARG A 319 10.42 28.59 -36.55
N TYR A 320 9.77 28.08 -37.58
CA TYR A 320 9.95 26.73 -38.06
C TYR A 320 10.52 26.78 -39.47
N ASP A 321 11.49 25.94 -39.75
CA ASP A 321 11.93 25.66 -41.11
C ASP A 321 11.85 24.15 -41.34
N PHE A 322 10.85 23.74 -42.12
CA PHE A 322 10.61 22.35 -42.49
C PHE A 322 10.93 22.22 -43.97
N SER A 323 11.95 21.43 -44.30
CA SER A 323 12.33 21.18 -45.68
C SER A 323 12.21 19.70 -46.01
N ALA A 324 11.35 19.38 -46.97
CA ALA A 324 11.31 18.08 -47.64
C ALA A 324 12.12 18.20 -48.94
N ARG A 325 13.11 17.33 -49.14
CA ARG A 325 13.99 17.35 -50.32
C ARG A 325 13.83 16.06 -51.12
N VAL A 326 13.69 16.19 -52.44
CA VAL A 326 13.53 15.04 -53.36
C VAL A 326 14.78 14.14 -53.39
N ASN A 327 15.98 14.72 -53.21
CA ASN A 327 17.27 14.01 -53.23
C ASN A 327 18.16 14.37 -52.02
N GLY A 328 17.57 14.62 -50.84
CA GLY A 328 18.32 14.97 -49.63
C GLY A 328 17.55 14.63 -48.36
N GLU A 329 18.23 14.65 -47.21
CA GLU A 329 17.57 14.40 -45.92
C GLU A 329 16.56 15.52 -45.61
N PRO A 330 15.35 15.16 -45.11
CA PRO A 330 14.42 16.16 -44.62
C PRO A 330 15.01 16.83 -43.37
N ALA A 331 14.75 18.13 -43.22
CA ALA A 331 15.18 18.89 -42.04
C ALA A 331 13.97 19.53 -41.36
N ALA A 332 13.95 19.47 -40.03
CA ALA A 332 12.98 20.14 -39.20
C ALA A 332 13.72 20.98 -38.16
N ASN A 333 13.80 22.29 -38.41
CA ASN A 333 14.50 23.22 -37.55
C ASN A 333 13.51 24.11 -36.79
N VAL A 334 13.81 24.35 -35.52
CA VAL A 334 13.05 25.25 -34.66
C VAL A 334 14.00 26.34 -34.18
N TYR A 335 13.67 27.60 -34.47
CA TYR A 335 14.49 28.75 -34.15
C TYR A 335 13.79 29.70 -33.20
N MET A 336 14.49 30.27 -32.23
CA MET A 336 13.95 31.35 -31.40
C MET A 336 13.98 32.66 -32.20
N SER A 337 12.85 33.36 -32.32
CA SER A 337 12.81 34.59 -33.12
C SER A 337 13.53 35.72 -32.39
N ARG A 338 14.70 36.09 -32.92
CA ARG A 338 15.60 37.09 -32.33
C ARG A 338 14.93 38.45 -32.20
N LYS A 339 14.33 38.91 -33.30
CA LYS A 339 13.59 40.17 -33.37
C LYS A 339 12.47 40.21 -32.32
N PHE A 340 11.63 39.16 -32.30
CA PHE A 340 10.50 39.11 -31.38
C PHE A 340 10.98 39.11 -29.93
N MET A 341 11.96 38.27 -29.59
CA MET A 341 12.44 38.14 -28.20
C MET A 341 13.11 39.43 -27.70
N LEU A 342 13.82 40.16 -28.57
CA LEU A 342 14.39 41.46 -28.24
C LEU A 342 13.31 42.53 -28.00
N ASP A 343 12.24 42.52 -28.79
CA ASP A 343 11.09 43.43 -28.61
C ASP A 343 10.30 43.09 -27.33
N PHE A 344 10.03 41.80 -27.10
CA PHE A 344 9.35 41.28 -25.91
C PHE A 344 10.09 41.71 -24.63
N THR A 345 11.42 41.61 -24.64
CA THR A 345 12.24 41.96 -23.47
C THR A 345 12.71 43.41 -23.42
N ARG A 346 12.21 44.29 -24.31
CA ARG A 346 12.63 45.70 -24.41
C ARG A 346 12.45 46.49 -23.12
N ARG A 347 11.45 46.15 -22.30
CA ARG A 347 11.18 46.79 -21.00
C ARG A 347 11.76 46.01 -19.81
N SER A 348 12.45 44.90 -20.06
CA SER A 348 13.02 44.01 -19.03
C SER A 348 14.34 44.53 -18.47
N SER A 349 14.51 45.85 -18.30
CA SER A 349 15.74 46.47 -17.76
C SER A 349 16.13 45.97 -16.36
N ARG A 350 15.21 45.28 -15.67
CA ARG A 350 15.43 44.59 -14.39
C ARG A 350 16.13 43.23 -14.53
N LYS A 351 16.08 42.57 -15.70
CA LYS A 351 16.67 41.24 -15.95
C LYS A 351 18.11 41.36 -16.47
N LYS A 352 19.01 41.89 -15.65
CA LYS A 352 20.44 42.12 -16.01
C LYS A 352 21.21 40.85 -16.38
N TRP A 353 20.70 39.68 -15.99
CA TRP A 353 21.27 38.37 -16.32
C TRP A 353 21.00 37.95 -17.77
N LEU A 354 20.01 38.56 -18.44
CA LEU A 354 19.67 38.20 -19.82
C LEU A 354 20.68 38.82 -20.79
N LYS A 355 21.38 37.96 -21.53
CA LYS A 355 22.45 38.32 -22.49
C LYS A 355 21.89 38.91 -23.78
N ARG A 356 21.29 40.10 -23.66
CA ARG A 356 20.63 40.82 -24.77
C ARG A 356 21.58 41.23 -25.89
N ARG A 357 22.77 41.73 -25.56
CA ARG A 357 23.76 42.12 -26.56
C ARG A 357 24.23 40.92 -27.39
N GLU A 358 24.48 39.78 -26.74
CA GLU A 358 24.83 38.54 -27.44
C GLU A 358 23.72 38.14 -28.43
N LEU A 359 22.44 38.30 -28.05
CA LEU A 359 21.33 38.05 -28.96
C LEU A 359 21.24 39.12 -30.06
N GLU A 360 21.56 40.39 -29.81
CA GLU A 360 21.58 41.50 -30.79
C GLU A 360 22.72 41.39 -31.82
N ASP A 361 23.83 40.78 -31.44
CA ASP A 361 25.04 40.64 -32.27
C ASP A 361 25.01 39.40 -33.18
N MET A 362 24.12 38.44 -32.93
CA MET A 362 23.97 37.24 -33.78
C MET A 362 23.48 37.58 -35.20
N GLU A 363 23.99 36.89 -36.22
CA GLU A 363 23.57 37.12 -37.62
C GLU A 363 22.25 36.39 -37.97
N SER A 364 21.93 35.29 -37.27
CA SER A 364 20.75 34.46 -37.50
C SER A 364 19.94 34.21 -36.23
N ASP A 365 18.69 33.75 -36.40
CA ASP A 365 17.88 33.27 -35.27
C ASP A 365 18.53 31.99 -34.69
N PRO A 366 18.73 31.89 -33.36
CA PRO A 366 19.38 30.73 -32.75
C PRO A 366 18.46 29.49 -32.77
N SER A 367 19.08 28.32 -32.98
CA SER A 367 18.39 27.02 -32.99
C SER A 367 18.00 26.62 -31.57
N VAL A 368 16.70 26.41 -31.33
CA VAL A 368 16.16 25.96 -30.04
C VAL A 368 16.69 24.58 -29.70
N VAL A 369 16.84 23.70 -30.69
CA VAL A 369 17.36 22.34 -30.51
C VAL A 369 18.81 22.39 -30.03
N ASP A 370 19.65 23.24 -30.63
CA ASP A 370 21.05 23.41 -30.21
C ASP A 370 21.12 24.03 -28.81
N MET A 371 20.23 24.97 -28.50
CA MET A 371 20.13 25.55 -27.17
C MET A 371 19.78 24.49 -26.12
N ILE A 372 18.84 23.59 -26.41
CA ILE A 372 18.48 22.48 -25.51
C ILE A 372 19.67 21.55 -25.31
N ASN A 373 20.33 21.12 -26.38
CA ASN A 373 21.51 20.27 -26.32
C ASN A 373 22.66 20.91 -25.53
N ALA A 374 22.83 22.23 -25.62
CA ALA A 374 23.85 22.96 -24.88
C ALA A 374 23.58 23.01 -23.38
N ILE A 375 22.31 23.02 -22.93
CA ILE A 375 21.99 23.09 -21.50
C ILE A 375 21.94 21.71 -20.83
N GLN A 376 21.63 20.64 -21.56
CA GLN A 376 21.58 19.28 -21.02
C GLN A 376 22.81 18.90 -20.16
N PRO A 377 24.07 19.06 -20.63
CA PRO A 377 25.25 18.72 -19.83
C PRO A 377 25.46 19.63 -18.60
N LEU A 378 24.76 20.77 -18.51
CA LEU A 378 24.83 21.68 -17.36
C LEU A 378 23.89 21.27 -16.23
N MET A 379 22.83 20.52 -16.53
CA MET A 379 21.78 20.20 -15.57
C MET A 379 22.26 19.23 -14.47
N GLY A 380 23.01 18.19 -14.83
CA GLY A 380 23.59 17.25 -13.85
C GLY A 380 24.52 17.92 -12.84
N PRO A 381 25.53 18.69 -13.27
CA PRO A 381 26.40 19.45 -12.36
C PRO A 381 25.66 20.49 -11.52
N LEU A 382 24.59 21.11 -12.04
CA LEU A 382 23.72 21.98 -11.25
C LEU A 382 23.01 21.18 -10.16
N GLN A 383 22.37 20.07 -10.53
CA GLN A 383 21.64 19.22 -9.60
C GLN A 383 22.55 18.71 -8.47
N ALA A 384 23.76 18.22 -8.80
CA ALA A 384 24.73 17.79 -7.80
C ALA A 384 25.12 18.91 -6.80
N LYS A 385 25.17 20.18 -7.23
CA LYS A 385 25.42 21.31 -6.33
C LYS A 385 24.20 21.66 -5.48
N LEU A 386 22.99 21.54 -6.05
CA LEU A 386 21.74 21.74 -5.33
C LEU A 386 21.55 20.67 -4.25
N ASP A 387 21.80 19.40 -4.58
CA ASP A 387 21.65 18.27 -3.66
C ASP A 387 22.61 18.40 -2.48
N LYS A 388 23.86 18.83 -2.71
CA LYS A 388 24.82 19.11 -1.62
C LYS A 388 24.33 20.17 -0.63
N ILE A 389 23.49 21.11 -1.07
CA ILE A 389 22.93 22.15 -0.19
C ILE A 389 21.63 21.65 0.46
N LEU A 390 20.73 21.05 -0.32
CA LEU A 390 19.41 20.61 0.13
C LEU A 390 19.46 19.37 1.01
N TYR A 391 20.41 18.48 0.74
CA TYR A 391 20.56 17.18 1.37
C TYR A 391 22.04 16.96 1.76
N PRO A 392 22.55 17.70 2.77
CA PRO A 392 23.95 17.61 3.17
C PRO A 392 24.33 16.26 3.79
N ASN A 393 23.35 15.52 4.31
CA ASN A 393 23.57 14.28 5.06
C ASN A 393 23.36 13.01 4.22
N VAL A 394 23.24 13.11 2.89
CA VAL A 394 22.91 11.96 2.01
C VAL A 394 23.87 10.79 2.20
N ALA A 395 25.16 11.05 2.41
CA ALA A 395 26.12 9.98 2.66
C ALA A 395 25.83 9.21 3.95
N ASP A 396 25.46 9.91 5.02
CA ASP A 396 25.11 9.32 6.31
C ASP A 396 23.76 8.60 6.25
N ASP A 397 22.78 9.18 5.55
CA ASP A 397 21.48 8.56 5.32
C ASP A 397 21.62 7.26 4.49
N VAL A 398 22.44 7.29 3.43
CA VAL A 398 22.77 6.10 2.62
C VAL A 398 23.47 5.05 3.47
N ALA A 399 24.45 5.43 4.30
CA ALA A 399 25.13 4.49 5.18
C ALA A 399 24.16 3.83 6.17
N THR A 400 23.25 4.62 6.73
CA THR A 400 22.20 4.16 7.66
C THR A 400 21.23 3.19 6.98
N VAL A 401 20.80 3.49 5.74
CA VAL A 401 19.92 2.55 5.00
C VAL A 401 20.68 1.30 4.55
N ARG A 402 21.99 1.38 4.24
CA ARG A 402 22.82 0.18 3.97
C ARG A 402 22.94 -0.71 5.19
N GLU A 403 23.09 -0.12 6.37
CA GLU A 403 23.09 -0.85 7.64
C GLU A 403 21.76 -1.59 7.84
N LEU A 404 20.62 -0.92 7.62
CA LEU A 404 19.31 -1.56 7.63
C LEU A 404 19.24 -2.73 6.62
N LEU A 405 19.65 -2.51 5.38
CA LEU A 405 19.59 -3.53 4.33
C LEU A 405 20.48 -4.74 4.63
N SER A 406 21.57 -4.56 5.39
CA SER A 406 22.43 -5.66 5.82
C SER A 406 21.74 -6.63 6.78
N GLN A 407 20.65 -6.21 7.42
CA GLN A 407 19.83 -7.08 8.27
C GLN A 407 18.98 -8.04 7.45
N TYR A 408 18.60 -7.68 6.22
CA TYR A 408 17.78 -8.51 5.36
C TYR A 408 18.58 -9.70 4.82
N PRO A 409 17.98 -10.90 4.73
CA PRO A 409 18.62 -11.99 4.03
C PRO A 409 18.69 -11.62 2.54
N GLY A 410 19.71 -12.11 1.83
CA GLY A 410 19.89 -11.88 0.38
C GLY A 410 18.84 -12.55 -0.52
N LYS A 411 17.64 -12.80 -0.01
CA LYS A 411 16.49 -13.37 -0.73
C LYS A 411 15.74 -12.25 -1.46
N PRO A 412 15.20 -12.53 -2.67
CA PRO A 412 14.32 -11.57 -3.33
C PRO A 412 13.00 -11.44 -2.59
N GLY A 413 12.48 -10.21 -2.51
CA GLY A 413 11.20 -9.93 -1.89
C GLY A 413 10.98 -8.43 -1.68
N LEU A 414 9.88 -8.10 -1.01
CA LEU A 414 9.58 -6.75 -0.57
C LEU A 414 10.19 -6.54 0.82
N HIS A 415 11.06 -5.54 0.94
CA HIS A 415 11.57 -5.08 2.24
C HIS A 415 10.60 -4.06 2.85
N ALA A 416 10.31 -4.16 4.14
CA ALA A 416 9.43 -3.25 4.84
C ALA A 416 9.84 -3.06 6.31
N LEU A 417 9.51 -1.91 6.89
CA LEU A 417 9.66 -1.68 8.33
C LEU A 417 8.31 -1.88 9.04
N GLN A 418 8.28 -2.68 10.10
CA GLN A 418 7.14 -2.83 11.00
C GLN A 418 6.88 -1.51 11.73
N ASN A 419 5.61 -1.13 11.91
CA ASN A 419 5.24 0.08 12.65
C ASN A 419 4.05 -0.15 13.60
N GLY A 420 3.98 -1.34 14.20
CA GLY A 420 2.93 -1.74 15.13
C GLY A 420 2.94 -3.25 15.41
N PRO A 421 2.18 -3.71 16.41
CA PRO A 421 2.08 -5.13 16.76
C PRO A 421 1.51 -5.95 15.60
N GLY A 422 1.86 -7.24 15.58
CA GLY A 422 1.34 -8.22 14.63
C GLY A 422 2.10 -9.55 14.72
N PHE A 423 1.95 -10.39 13.70
CA PHE A 423 2.42 -11.79 13.72
C PHE A 423 1.77 -12.66 14.80
N THR A 424 0.59 -12.26 15.30
CA THR A 424 -0.20 -13.06 16.24
C THR A 424 -1.35 -13.74 15.54
N ARG A 425 -1.98 -14.72 16.19
CA ARG A 425 -3.13 -15.41 15.60
C ARG A 425 -4.29 -14.46 15.30
N ARG A 426 -4.51 -13.46 16.17
CA ARG A 426 -5.57 -12.44 16.05
C ARG A 426 -5.18 -11.30 15.12
N ASN A 427 -3.89 -11.01 14.99
CA ASN A 427 -3.35 -9.99 14.12
C ASN A 427 -2.18 -10.53 13.28
N LEU A 428 -2.52 -11.29 12.23
CA LEU A 428 -1.55 -11.94 11.36
C LEU A 428 -0.65 -10.95 10.62
N TRP A 429 -1.16 -9.74 10.34
CA TRP A 429 -0.48 -8.75 9.51
C TRP A 429 -0.16 -7.50 10.33
N PRO A 430 1.11 -7.29 10.71
CA PRO A 430 1.47 -6.05 11.36
C PRO A 430 1.25 -4.87 10.41
N ALA A 431 1.03 -3.70 10.99
CA ALA A 431 1.22 -2.47 10.24
C ALA A 431 2.68 -2.44 9.74
N MET A 432 2.87 -2.05 8.47
CA MET A 432 4.20 -1.94 7.88
C MET A 432 4.33 -0.81 6.86
N THR A 433 5.55 -0.36 6.65
CA THR A 433 5.94 0.63 5.64
C THR A 433 6.89 -0.01 4.64
N PRO A 434 6.45 -0.27 3.39
CA PRO A 434 7.31 -0.82 2.35
C PRO A 434 8.45 0.13 1.96
N LEU A 435 9.63 -0.44 1.70
CA LEU A 435 10.78 0.28 1.16
C LEU A 435 10.73 0.24 -0.37
N ALA A 436 10.72 1.41 -1.00
CA ALA A 436 10.53 1.57 -2.42
C ALA A 436 11.78 1.10 -3.21
N PRO A 437 11.63 0.25 -4.24
CA PRO A 437 12.76 -0.28 -5.01
C PRO A 437 13.70 0.79 -5.57
N ARG A 438 13.18 1.95 -5.98
CA ARG A 438 13.99 3.07 -6.48
C ARG A 438 14.97 3.62 -5.45
N VAL A 439 14.55 3.72 -4.19
CA VAL A 439 15.40 4.20 -3.09
C VAL A 439 16.47 3.16 -2.78
N LEU A 440 16.09 1.88 -2.77
CA LEU A 440 17.04 0.78 -2.57
C LEU A 440 18.09 0.72 -3.68
N ALA A 441 17.69 0.93 -4.94
CA ALA A 441 18.59 0.98 -6.08
C ALA A 441 19.56 2.18 -5.99
N PHE A 442 19.07 3.36 -5.57
CA PHE A 442 19.92 4.51 -5.31
C PHE A 442 20.97 4.21 -4.23
N VAL A 443 20.55 3.65 -3.09
CA VAL A 443 21.44 3.28 -1.98
C VAL A 443 22.49 2.25 -2.42
N ALA A 444 22.12 1.28 -3.26
CA ALA A 444 23.05 0.28 -3.80
C ALA A 444 24.11 0.90 -4.73
N ASN A 445 23.70 1.85 -5.58
CA ASN A 445 24.57 2.47 -6.60
C ASN A 445 25.27 3.75 -6.13
N TYR A 446 25.02 4.22 -4.90
CA TYR A 446 25.62 5.46 -4.39
C TYR A 446 27.13 5.30 -4.19
N GLU A 447 27.90 5.80 -5.15
CA GLU A 447 29.33 6.06 -5.04
C GLU A 447 29.48 7.46 -4.45
N GLY A 448 29.78 7.55 -3.15
CA GLY A 448 29.74 8.82 -2.43
C GLY A 448 30.47 9.95 -3.16
N ALA A 449 29.89 11.15 -3.14
CA ALA A 449 30.52 12.33 -3.70
C ALA A 449 31.87 12.55 -2.98
N GLN A 450 32.98 12.28 -3.68
CA GLN A 450 34.30 12.78 -3.27
C GLN A 450 34.33 14.30 -3.24
#